data_AF-A0A4Q5QTX1-F1
#
_entry.id   AF-A0A4Q5QTX1-F1
#
_cell.length_a   1.000
_cell.length_b   1.000
_cell.length_c   1.000
_cell.angle_alpha   90.00
_cell.angle_beta   90.00
_cell.angle_gamma   90.00
#
_symmetry.space_group_name_H-M   'P 1'
#
loop_
_entity.id
_entity.type
_entity.pdbx_description
1 polymer ?
#
loop_
_entity_poly.entity_id
_entity_poly.type
_entity_poly.pdbx_seq_one_letter_code
_entity_poly.pdbx_strand_id
1 'polypeptide(L)'
;VEPDVALRPLTDGREVIEDYRALQLSLRAHPLTFVRDELTRRGVIKCADLASIWDGRHVEVAGIVLVRQKPGSAKGVLFITVEDETGIANGILWPDRFEAQRRTIMSASMVGMKGRVQKEGEIIHVICDRIIDHGDLLHRVGDMSFPHRTGRGDAAQHPGSPDRGDKGWQPEARNQYWPPHADGMDPEEVVRFKSHDFH
;
A
#
# COMPACT_ATOMS: atom_id res chain seq x y z
N VAL A 1 36.10 1.90 12.51
CA VAL A 1 35.16 0.76 12.44
C VAL A 1 33.92 1.21 13.19
N GLU A 2 32.89 1.63 12.46
CA GLU A 2 31.59 1.99 13.04
C GLU A 2 30.91 0.70 13.54
N PRO A 3 30.26 0.69 14.72
CA PRO A 3 29.58 -0.50 15.20
C PRO A 3 28.25 -0.67 14.48
N ASP A 4 28.02 -1.90 14.03
CA ASP A 4 26.80 -2.37 13.37
C ASP A 4 25.61 -2.28 14.35
N VAL A 5 24.66 -1.38 14.06
CA VAL A 5 23.48 -1.14 14.91
C VAL A 5 22.39 -2.12 14.51
N ALA A 6 22.30 -3.23 15.23
CA ALA A 6 21.17 -4.16 15.16
C ALA A 6 19.91 -3.48 15.71
N LEU A 7 19.09 -2.95 14.81
CA LEU A 7 17.76 -2.42 15.12
C LEU A 7 16.85 -3.59 15.53
N ARG A 8 16.40 -3.59 16.79
CA ARG A 8 15.33 -4.49 17.24
C ARG A 8 14.02 -4.02 16.59
N PRO A 9 13.31 -4.89 15.85
CA PRO A 9 11.97 -4.57 15.37
C PRO A 9 11.05 -4.34 16.56
N LEU A 10 10.31 -3.24 16.55
CA LEU A 10 9.16 -3.07 17.44
C LEU A 10 8.03 -3.93 16.88
N THR A 11 8.02 -5.22 17.19
CA THR A 11 6.84 -6.07 17.02
C THR A 11 5.96 -5.94 18.26
N ASP A 12 4.68 -5.59 18.07
CA ASP A 12 3.58 -6.13 18.87
C ASP A 12 2.23 -6.09 18.12
N GLY A 13 1.99 -7.12 17.31
CA GLY A 13 0.86 -8.04 17.54
C GLY A 13 -0.52 -7.72 16.99
N ARG A 14 -0.85 -6.48 16.57
CA ARG A 14 -2.14 -6.16 15.90
C ARG A 14 -2.02 -5.87 14.40
N GLU A 15 -0.81 -5.55 13.93
CA GLU A 15 -0.54 -5.22 12.52
C GLU A 15 -0.83 -6.39 11.57
N VAL A 16 -0.60 -7.64 11.98
CA VAL A 16 -0.67 -8.78 11.05
C VAL A 16 -2.11 -9.11 10.57
N ILE A 17 -3.14 -8.79 11.35
CA ILE A 17 -4.54 -9.08 11.00
C ILE A 17 -5.16 -7.93 10.18
N GLU A 18 -4.80 -6.69 10.49
CA GLU A 18 -5.19 -5.49 9.73
C GLU A 18 -4.45 -5.42 8.39
N ASP A 19 -3.14 -5.76 8.35
CA ASP A 19 -2.35 -5.82 7.13
C ASP A 19 -2.95 -6.80 6.11
N TYR A 20 -3.58 -7.90 6.53
CA TYR A 20 -4.19 -8.84 5.59
C TYR A 20 -5.52 -8.33 4.99
N ARG A 21 -6.30 -7.52 5.72
CA ARG A 21 -7.48 -6.81 5.17
C ARG A 21 -7.05 -5.59 4.34
N ALA A 22 -6.03 -4.87 4.76
CA ALA A 22 -5.43 -3.77 4.02
C ALA A 22 -4.74 -4.25 2.74
N LEU A 23 -4.17 -5.46 2.70
CA LEU A 23 -3.64 -6.10 1.48
C LEU A 23 -4.77 -6.45 0.50
N GLN A 24 -5.89 -6.99 0.98
CA GLN A 24 -7.08 -7.19 0.15
C GLN A 24 -7.63 -5.87 -0.41
N LEU A 25 -7.57 -4.79 0.37
CA LEU A 25 -7.90 -3.44 -0.07
C LEU A 25 -6.85 -2.89 -1.04
N SER A 26 -5.56 -3.10 -0.80
CA SER A 26 -4.44 -2.67 -1.65
C SER A 26 -4.54 -3.25 -3.06
N LEU A 27 -5.06 -4.48 -3.21
CA LEU A 27 -5.38 -5.08 -4.51
C LEU A 27 -6.56 -4.41 -5.26
N ARG A 28 -7.33 -3.53 -4.60
CA ARG A 28 -8.49 -2.81 -5.17
C ARG A 28 -8.27 -1.29 -5.22
N ALA A 29 -7.96 -0.66 -4.08
CA ALA A 29 -7.68 0.75 -3.90
C ALA A 29 -7.13 1.01 -2.48
N HIS A 30 -6.30 2.05 -2.33
CA HIS A 30 -5.80 2.48 -1.03
C HIS A 30 -6.96 2.81 -0.04
N PRO A 31 -6.92 2.42 1.25
CA PRO A 31 -8.06 2.54 2.18
C PRO A 31 -8.63 3.97 2.32
N LEU A 32 -7.77 4.99 2.25
CA LEU A 32 -8.20 6.39 2.33
C LEU A 32 -9.09 6.80 1.16
N THR A 33 -9.09 6.07 0.04
CA THR A 33 -10.02 6.28 -1.08
C THR A 33 -11.48 6.21 -0.61
N PHE A 34 -11.81 5.28 0.29
CA PHE A 34 -13.18 5.07 0.77
C PHE A 34 -13.65 6.11 1.78
N VAL A 35 -12.73 6.81 2.42
CA VAL A 35 -13.02 7.87 3.40
C VAL A 35 -12.64 9.27 2.89
N ARG A 36 -12.18 9.39 1.65
CA ARG A 36 -11.67 10.64 1.08
C ARG A 36 -12.70 11.76 1.13
N ASP A 37 -13.94 11.49 0.75
CA ASP A 37 -15.00 12.50 0.79
C ASP A 37 -15.24 13.04 2.22
N GLU A 38 -15.11 12.17 3.23
CA GLU A 38 -15.23 12.57 4.63
C GLU A 38 -14.04 13.39 5.09
N LEU A 39 -12.82 13.02 4.70
CA LEU A 39 -11.59 13.78 4.96
C LEU A 39 -11.63 15.16 4.31
N THR A 40 -12.06 15.25 3.05
CA THR A 40 -12.21 16.52 2.33
C THR A 40 -13.24 17.43 3.00
N ARG A 41 -14.38 16.89 3.45
CA ARG A 41 -15.37 17.68 4.24
C ARG A 41 -14.79 18.21 5.56
N ARG A 42 -13.82 17.51 6.14
CA ARG A 42 -13.10 17.95 7.35
C ARG A 42 -11.96 18.94 7.05
N GLY A 43 -11.72 19.26 5.78
CA GLY A 43 -10.64 20.16 5.34
C GLY A 43 -9.26 19.49 5.30
N VAL A 44 -9.22 18.15 5.32
CA VAL A 44 -7.98 17.38 5.20
C VAL A 44 -7.62 17.25 3.71
N ILE A 45 -6.41 17.69 3.36
CA ILE A 45 -5.90 17.66 1.99
C ILE A 45 -5.23 16.33 1.66
N LYS A 46 -4.96 16.09 0.37
CA LYS A 46 -4.20 14.92 -0.07
C LYS A 46 -2.70 15.13 0.11
N CYS A 47 -1.94 14.05 0.22
CA CYS A 47 -0.47 14.10 0.29
C CYS A 47 0.11 14.85 -0.92
N ALA A 48 -0.34 14.53 -2.14
CA ALA A 48 0.14 15.16 -3.37
C ALA A 48 -0.13 16.67 -3.43
N ASP A 49 -1.17 17.16 -2.76
CA ASP A 49 -1.54 18.58 -2.80
C ASP A 49 -0.49 19.48 -2.12
N LEU A 50 0.30 18.93 -1.19
CA LEU A 50 1.36 19.65 -0.47
C LEU A 50 2.37 20.34 -1.42
N ALA A 51 2.62 19.74 -2.59
CA ALA A 51 3.47 20.34 -3.63
C ALA A 51 2.96 21.71 -4.09
N SER A 52 1.64 21.91 -4.13
CA SER A 52 0.99 23.16 -4.55
C SER A 52 0.79 24.18 -3.42
N ILE A 53 0.88 23.75 -2.16
CA ILE A 53 0.63 24.62 -1.00
C ILE A 53 1.81 25.58 -0.77
N TRP A 54 1.53 26.84 -0.44
CA TRP A 54 2.56 27.81 -0.09
C TRP A 54 3.29 27.43 1.21
N ASP A 55 4.59 27.71 1.24
CA ASP A 55 5.41 27.56 2.44
C ASP A 55 4.85 28.36 3.62
N GLY A 56 4.95 27.79 4.83
CA GLY A 56 4.42 28.35 6.07
C GLY A 56 2.89 28.25 6.26
N ARG A 57 2.13 27.75 5.28
CA ARG A 57 0.67 27.60 5.41
C ARG A 57 0.30 26.49 6.38
N HIS A 58 -0.76 26.73 7.15
CA HIS A 58 -1.36 25.70 7.99
C HIS A 58 -2.18 24.71 7.15
N VAL A 59 -1.97 23.43 7.39
CA VAL A 59 -2.64 22.31 6.71
C VAL A 59 -2.98 21.19 7.68
N GLU A 60 -3.86 20.30 7.23
CA GLU A 60 -4.07 19.00 7.81
C GLU A 60 -4.00 17.97 6.68
N VAL A 61 -3.09 17.00 6.79
CA VAL A 61 -2.95 15.88 5.84
C VAL A 61 -3.11 14.59 6.63
N ALA A 62 -3.85 13.61 6.10
CA ALA A 62 -4.06 12.34 6.78
C ALA A 62 -3.57 11.17 5.93
N GLY A 63 -3.08 10.13 6.60
CA GLY A 63 -2.56 8.93 5.97
C GLY A 63 -2.39 7.76 6.92
N ILE A 64 -2.17 6.58 6.35
CA ILE A 64 -1.70 5.40 7.08
C ILE A 64 -0.23 5.65 7.45
N VAL A 65 0.14 5.36 8.70
CA VAL A 65 1.53 5.58 9.16
C VAL A 65 2.42 4.48 8.60
N LEU A 66 3.44 4.88 7.82
CA LEU A 66 4.46 3.98 7.30
C LEU A 66 5.66 3.88 8.22
N VAL A 67 6.14 5.03 8.71
CA VAL A 67 7.40 5.11 9.45
C VAL A 67 7.27 6.10 10.61
N ARG A 68 7.86 5.72 11.75
CA ARG A 68 8.13 6.62 12.89
C ARG A 68 9.60 6.49 13.25
N GLN A 69 10.38 7.55 13.08
CA GLN A 69 11.81 7.53 13.36
C GLN A 69 12.19 8.65 14.32
N LYS A 70 12.94 8.32 15.36
CA LYS A 70 13.55 9.29 16.27
C LYS A 70 15.06 9.07 16.27
N PRO A 71 15.80 9.66 15.30
CA PRO A 71 17.24 9.50 15.21
C PRO A 71 17.92 9.98 16.50
N GLY A 72 18.93 9.24 16.99
CA GLY A 72 19.65 9.59 18.21
C GLY A 72 20.34 10.97 18.14
N SER A 73 20.72 11.41 16.94
CA SER A 73 21.35 12.71 16.68
C SER A 73 20.36 13.89 16.62
N ALA A 74 19.06 13.64 16.44
CA ALA A 74 18.06 14.68 16.16
C ALA A 74 17.49 15.37 17.41
N LYS A 75 18.22 15.35 18.54
CA LYS A 75 17.80 15.96 19.83
C LYS A 75 16.37 15.60 20.24
N GLY A 76 15.94 14.38 19.91
CA GLY A 76 14.62 13.86 20.24
C GLY A 76 13.47 14.27 19.33
N VAL A 77 13.72 14.92 18.20
CA VAL A 77 12.74 15.15 17.13
C VAL A 77 12.25 13.81 16.57
N LEU A 78 10.95 13.72 16.34
CA LEU A 78 10.31 12.59 15.67
C LEU A 78 10.00 12.94 14.22
N PHE A 79 10.36 12.05 13.32
CA PHE A 79 9.94 12.04 11.93
C PHE A 79 8.84 11.00 11.76
N ILE A 80 7.77 11.37 11.06
CA ILE A 80 6.67 10.48 10.73
C ILE A 80 6.40 10.55 9.22
N THR A 81 6.22 9.41 8.59
CA THR A 81 5.81 9.33 7.17
C THR A 81 4.46 8.67 7.12
N VAL A 82 3.53 9.29 6.41
CA VAL A 82 2.20 8.75 6.15
C VAL A 82 1.95 8.61 4.66
N GLU A 83 1.08 7.68 4.27
CA GLU A 83 0.61 7.56 2.89
C GLU A 83 -0.89 7.72 2.75
N ASP A 84 -1.29 8.28 1.61
CA ASP A 84 -2.65 8.25 1.12
C ASP A 84 -2.69 7.72 -0.33
N GLU A 85 -3.88 7.70 -0.94
CA GLU A 85 -4.06 7.20 -2.31
C GLU A 85 -3.32 8.01 -3.39
N THR A 86 -2.71 9.14 -3.03
CA THR A 86 -1.98 10.02 -3.93
C THR A 86 -0.47 10.05 -3.69
N GLY A 87 0.00 9.42 -2.61
CA GLY A 87 1.42 9.31 -2.30
C GLY A 87 1.72 9.54 -0.82
N ILE A 88 2.95 9.95 -0.53
CA ILE A 88 3.46 10.09 0.83
C ILE A 88 3.53 11.55 1.29
N ALA A 89 3.41 11.76 2.59
CA ALA A 89 3.68 13.03 3.25
C ALA A 89 4.59 12.80 4.47
N ASN A 90 5.53 13.73 4.67
CA ASN A 90 6.48 13.68 5.79
C ASN A 90 6.10 14.73 6.83
N GLY A 91 6.06 14.32 8.09
CA GLY A 91 5.82 15.18 9.25
C GLY A 91 7.03 15.22 10.18
N ILE A 92 7.22 16.37 10.82
CA ILE A 92 8.23 16.59 11.86
C ILE A 92 7.52 17.01 13.14
N LEU A 93 7.80 16.31 14.23
CA LEU A 93 7.31 16.63 15.55
C LEU A 93 8.47 16.98 16.48
N TRP A 94 8.39 18.17 17.06
CA TRP A 94 9.30 18.60 18.11
C TRP A 94 9.09 17.78 19.40
N PRO A 95 10.13 17.62 20.23
CA PRO A 95 10.08 16.75 21.41
C PRO A 95 8.92 17.06 22.35
N ASP A 96 8.62 18.35 22.57
CA ASP A 96 7.54 18.80 23.45
C ASP A 96 6.15 18.37 22.92
N ARG A 97 5.92 18.48 21.61
CA ARG A 97 4.68 18.01 20.96
C ARG A 97 4.58 16.49 20.94
N PHE A 98 5.70 15.81 20.69
CA PHE A 98 5.75 14.35 20.76
C PHE A 98 5.40 13.84 22.15
N GLU A 99 6.05 14.33 23.21
CA GLU A 99 5.80 13.84 24.56
C GLU A 99 4.36 14.14 25.02
N ALA A 100 3.79 15.30 24.63
CA ALA A 100 2.39 15.63 24.91
C ALA A 100 1.37 14.68 24.26
N GLN A 101 1.74 14.01 23.16
CA GLN A 101 0.84 13.16 22.37
C GLN A 101 1.36 11.73 22.20
N ARG A 102 2.33 11.32 23.04
CA ARG A 102 3.12 10.11 22.87
C ARG A 102 2.28 8.86 22.67
N ARG A 103 1.21 8.70 23.46
CA ARG A 103 0.32 7.55 23.38
C ARG A 103 -0.33 7.43 22.00
N THR A 104 -0.99 8.49 21.53
CA THR A 104 -1.64 8.53 20.22
C THR A 104 -0.65 8.28 19.10
N ILE A 105 0.51 8.93 19.15
CA ILE A 105 1.53 8.81 18.12
C ILE A 105 2.03 7.37 18.01
N MET A 106 2.23 6.67 19.12
CA MET A 106 2.76 5.32 19.12
C MET A 106 1.73 4.24 18.78
N SER A 107 0.43 4.48 19.02
CA SER A 107 -0.60 3.45 18.82
C SER A 107 -1.42 3.59 17.54
N ALA A 108 -1.54 4.79 16.97
CA ALA A 108 -2.48 5.04 15.88
C ALA A 108 -1.95 4.56 14.52
N SER A 109 -2.65 3.64 13.85
CA SER A 109 -2.29 3.14 12.51
C SER A 109 -2.58 4.14 11.38
N MET A 110 -3.57 5.01 11.56
CA MET A 110 -3.90 6.11 10.65
C MET A 110 -3.97 7.42 11.44
N VAL A 111 -3.32 8.46 10.93
CA VAL A 111 -3.25 9.76 11.61
C VAL A 111 -3.50 10.92 10.68
N GLY A 112 -4.01 12.02 11.24
CA GLY A 112 -3.98 13.36 10.66
C GLY A 112 -2.82 14.17 11.24
N MET A 113 -1.96 14.69 10.37
CA MET A 113 -0.87 15.61 10.68
C MET A 113 -1.34 17.05 10.48
N LYS A 114 -1.61 17.75 11.58
CA LYS A 114 -1.99 19.17 11.56
C LYS A 114 -0.80 20.03 11.93
N GLY A 115 -0.47 20.97 11.06
CA GLY A 115 0.77 21.74 11.21
C GLY A 115 0.99 22.77 10.13
N ARG A 116 2.23 23.19 9.97
CA ARG A 116 2.66 24.14 8.93
C ARG A 116 3.49 23.44 7.88
N VAL A 117 3.25 23.76 6.61
CA VAL A 117 4.12 23.33 5.51
C VAL A 117 5.47 24.03 5.65
N GLN A 118 6.56 23.28 5.52
CA GLN A 118 7.92 23.77 5.41
C GLN A 118 8.54 23.19 4.13
N LYS A 119 9.01 24.07 3.25
CA LYS A 119 9.66 23.70 1.98
C LYS A 119 11.14 24.05 1.99
N GLU A 120 11.98 23.06 1.75
CA GLU A 120 13.43 23.20 1.59
C GLU A 120 13.85 22.64 0.24
N GLY A 121 13.91 23.50 -0.77
CA GLY A 121 14.08 23.07 -2.16
C GLY A 121 12.88 22.22 -2.62
N GLU A 122 13.14 20.97 -2.99
CA GLU A 122 12.10 20.01 -3.40
C GLU A 122 11.51 19.22 -2.21
N ILE A 123 12.13 19.31 -1.03
CA ILE A 123 11.72 18.55 0.14
C ILE A 123 10.58 19.30 0.85
N ILE A 124 9.50 18.58 1.13
CA ILE A 124 8.31 19.14 1.80
C ILE A 124 8.07 18.38 3.10
N HIS A 125 7.99 19.14 4.20
CA HIS A 125 7.61 18.63 5.51
C HIS A 125 6.38 19.37 6.04
N VAL A 126 5.60 18.69 6.88
CA VAL A 126 4.62 19.31 7.76
C VAL A 126 5.22 19.38 9.16
N ILE A 127 5.50 20.58 9.65
CA ILE A 127 5.88 20.80 11.05
C ILE A 127 4.61 20.68 11.88
N CYS A 128 4.45 19.52 12.52
CA CYS A 128 3.22 19.11 13.17
C CYS A 128 3.06 19.79 14.54
N ASP A 129 1.96 20.52 14.69
CA ASP A 129 1.49 21.05 15.96
C ASP A 129 0.62 20.04 16.70
N ARG A 130 -0.11 19.20 15.95
CA ARG A 130 -1.02 18.19 16.50
C ARG A 130 -1.13 16.96 15.62
N ILE A 131 -1.06 15.79 16.24
CA ILE A 131 -1.48 14.52 15.65
C ILE A 131 -2.92 14.19 16.04
N ILE A 132 -3.74 13.81 15.06
CA ILE A 132 -5.14 13.41 15.23
C ILE A 132 -5.24 11.92 14.92
N ASP A 133 -5.82 11.13 15.82
CA ASP A 133 -6.08 9.72 15.56
C ASP A 133 -7.26 9.57 14.60
N HIS A 134 -7.07 8.82 13.52
CA HIS A 134 -8.11 8.47 12.57
C HIS A 134 -8.38 6.96 12.50
N GLY A 135 -7.96 6.19 13.51
CA GLY A 135 -8.21 4.76 13.61
C GLY A 135 -9.69 4.39 13.44
N ASP A 136 -10.62 5.20 13.95
CA ASP A 136 -12.06 4.98 13.76
C ASP A 136 -12.49 5.00 12.28
N LEU A 137 -11.87 5.86 11.46
CA LEU A 137 -12.15 5.90 10.02
C LEU A 137 -11.61 4.65 9.34
N LEU A 138 -10.41 4.20 9.72
CA LEU A 138 -9.82 2.98 9.18
C LEU A 138 -10.65 1.74 9.55
N HIS A 139 -11.09 1.63 10.80
CA HIS A 139 -11.99 0.55 11.25
C HIS A 139 -13.30 0.54 10.45
N ARG A 140 -13.91 1.70 10.20
CA ARG A 140 -15.12 1.80 9.36
C ARG A 140 -14.89 1.28 7.95
N VAL A 141 -13.71 1.49 7.36
CA VAL A 141 -13.36 0.92 6.05
C VAL A 141 -13.24 -0.61 6.15
N GLY A 142 -12.63 -1.11 7.23
CA GLY A 142 -12.52 -2.55 7.51
C GLY A 142 -13.86 -3.28 7.68
N ASP A 143 -14.89 -2.56 8.12
CA ASP A 143 -16.28 -3.07 8.27
C ASP A 143 -17.11 -2.97 6.98
N MET A 144 -16.63 -2.26 5.94
CA MET A 144 -17.35 -2.17 4.68
C MET A 144 -17.41 -3.54 3.99
N SER A 145 -18.63 -3.96 3.62
CA SER A 145 -18.83 -5.17 2.82
C SER A 145 -18.44 -4.89 1.38
N PHE A 146 -17.22 -5.28 1.00
CA PHE A 146 -16.83 -5.32 -0.40
C PHE A 146 -17.38 -6.61 -1.02
N PRO A 147 -18.15 -6.55 -2.12
CA PRO A 147 -18.57 -7.75 -2.82
C PRO A 147 -17.33 -8.56 -3.16
N HIS A 148 -17.27 -9.78 -2.63
CA HIS A 148 -16.24 -10.74 -2.98
C HIS A 148 -16.50 -11.12 -4.44
N ARG A 149 -15.89 -10.39 -5.38
CA ARG A 149 -15.63 -10.96 -6.69
C ARG A 149 -14.56 -12.00 -6.46
N THR A 150 -15.00 -13.20 -6.12
CA THR A 150 -14.22 -14.40 -6.34
C THR A 150 -13.67 -14.27 -7.76
N GLY A 151 -12.34 -14.18 -7.86
CA GLY A 151 -11.70 -14.31 -9.15
C GLY A 151 -12.19 -15.60 -9.79
N ARG A 152 -12.24 -15.64 -11.12
CA ARG A 152 -12.56 -16.84 -11.89
C ARG A 152 -11.43 -17.87 -11.72
N GLY A 153 -11.31 -18.40 -10.51
CA GLY A 153 -10.37 -19.41 -10.04
C GLY A 153 -11.07 -20.45 -9.14
N ASP A 154 -12.32 -20.18 -8.73
CA ASP A 154 -13.17 -21.13 -7.97
C ASP A 154 -13.82 -22.17 -8.88
N ALA A 155 -13.04 -22.76 -9.79
CA ALA A 155 -13.44 -23.97 -10.49
C ALA A 155 -13.35 -25.19 -9.54
N ALA A 156 -14.14 -25.17 -8.47
CA ALA A 156 -14.39 -26.32 -7.61
C ALA A 156 -15.89 -26.46 -7.27
N GLN A 157 -16.78 -25.89 -8.10
CA GLN A 157 -18.22 -26.19 -8.05
C GLN A 157 -18.62 -27.41 -8.88
N HIS A 158 -17.66 -28.07 -9.52
CA HIS A 158 -17.88 -29.40 -10.08
C HIS A 158 -17.06 -30.39 -9.27
N PRO A 159 -17.62 -31.55 -8.87
CA PRO A 159 -16.79 -32.65 -8.40
C PRO A 159 -15.69 -32.85 -9.45
N GLY A 160 -14.44 -32.92 -8.99
CA GLY A 160 -13.29 -33.14 -9.85
C GLY A 160 -13.58 -34.27 -10.84
N SER A 161 -13.02 -34.16 -12.05
CA SER A 161 -13.09 -35.27 -13.01
C SER A 161 -12.66 -36.56 -12.32
N PRO A 162 -13.33 -37.71 -12.60
CA PRO A 162 -13.04 -38.97 -11.92
C PRO A 162 -11.55 -39.26 -11.94
N ASP A 163 -11.00 -39.67 -10.80
CA ASP A 163 -9.60 -40.06 -10.71
C ASP A 163 -9.35 -41.27 -11.62
N ARG A 164 -8.09 -41.46 -12.04
CA ARG A 164 -7.64 -42.52 -12.96
C ARG A 164 -7.91 -43.96 -12.48
N GLY A 165 -8.54 -44.14 -11.32
CA GLY A 165 -8.91 -45.41 -10.69
C GLY A 165 -10.41 -45.61 -10.44
N ASP A 166 -11.28 -44.65 -10.79
CA ASP A 166 -12.73 -44.78 -10.62
C ASP A 166 -13.35 -45.69 -11.67
N LYS A 167 -14.37 -46.48 -11.28
CA LYS A 167 -15.03 -47.51 -12.12
C LYS A 167 -15.67 -46.98 -13.43
N GLY A 168 -15.73 -45.66 -13.63
CA GLY A 168 -16.26 -45.00 -14.82
C GLY A 168 -15.21 -44.19 -15.61
N TRP A 169 -13.92 -44.28 -15.29
CA TRP A 169 -12.87 -43.57 -16.01
C TRP A 169 -12.68 -44.15 -17.42
N GLN A 170 -13.04 -43.37 -18.44
CA GLN A 170 -12.76 -43.67 -19.84
C GLN A 170 -11.83 -42.60 -20.42
N PRO A 171 -10.65 -42.95 -20.96
CA PRO A 171 -9.78 -41.97 -21.59
C PRO A 171 -10.36 -41.56 -22.94
N GLU A 172 -10.87 -40.33 -23.03
CA GLU A 172 -11.12 -39.69 -24.33
C GLU A 172 -9.84 -39.02 -24.84
N ALA A 173 -9.44 -39.35 -26.07
CA ALA A 173 -8.36 -38.66 -26.75
C ALA A 173 -8.82 -37.23 -27.12
N ARG A 174 -8.42 -36.25 -26.30
CA ARG A 174 -8.62 -34.84 -26.64
C ARG A 174 -7.72 -34.47 -27.81
N ASN A 175 -8.32 -34.23 -28.98
CA ASN A 175 -7.63 -33.63 -30.11
C ASN A 175 -7.30 -32.16 -29.76
N GLN A 176 -6.04 -31.87 -29.48
CA GLN A 176 -5.55 -30.52 -29.14
C GLN A 176 -5.29 -29.64 -30.38
N TYR A 177 -6.04 -29.85 -31.46
CA TYR A 177 -5.89 -29.02 -32.65
C TYR A 177 -6.50 -27.63 -32.40
N TRP A 178 -5.64 -26.65 -32.17
CA TRP A 178 -5.98 -25.23 -32.17
C TRP A 178 -5.61 -24.66 -33.54
N PRO A 179 -6.53 -24.08 -34.33
CA PRO A 179 -6.18 -23.50 -35.61
C PRO A 179 -5.29 -22.26 -35.39
N PRO A 180 -4.14 -22.15 -36.09
CA PRO A 180 -3.33 -20.94 -36.03
C PRO A 180 -4.02 -19.81 -36.80
N HIS A 181 -3.61 -18.58 -36.48
CA HIS A 181 -4.09 -17.29 -36.95
C HIS A 181 -4.45 -17.19 -38.45
N ALA A 182 -5.26 -16.18 -38.79
CA ALA A 182 -6.02 -15.96 -40.02
C ALA A 182 -5.28 -16.05 -41.38
N ASP A 183 -3.98 -16.35 -41.42
CA ASP A 183 -3.14 -16.24 -42.61
C ASP A 183 -2.49 -17.58 -43.03
N GLY A 184 -2.77 -18.70 -42.33
CA GLY A 184 -2.60 -20.05 -42.89
C GLY A 184 -1.17 -20.55 -43.20
N MET A 185 -0.14 -20.07 -42.49
CA MET A 185 1.23 -20.58 -42.63
C MET A 185 1.64 -21.55 -41.51
N ASP A 186 2.45 -22.55 -41.88
CA ASP A 186 2.98 -23.61 -41.01
C ASP A 186 4.12 -23.08 -40.09
N PRO A 187 4.07 -23.32 -38.77
CA PRO A 187 5.03 -22.80 -37.80
C PRO A 187 6.50 -23.28 -37.95
N GLU A 188 6.80 -24.30 -38.77
CA GLU A 188 8.19 -24.75 -38.97
C GLU A 188 9.02 -23.88 -39.95
N GLU A 189 8.41 -22.95 -40.69
CA GLU A 189 9.13 -22.09 -41.64
C GLU A 189 9.65 -20.76 -41.04
N VAL A 190 9.33 -20.45 -39.77
CA VAL A 190 9.55 -19.10 -39.20
C VAL A 190 10.94 -18.93 -38.55
N VAL A 191 11.77 -19.98 -38.45
CA VAL A 191 13.08 -19.90 -37.78
C VAL A 191 14.23 -20.20 -38.74
N ARG A 192 14.65 -19.18 -39.50
CA ARG A 192 16.01 -19.08 -40.05
C ARG A 192 16.73 -17.89 -39.42
N PHE A 193 17.58 -18.15 -38.44
CA PHE A 193 18.57 -17.18 -37.97
C PHE A 193 19.82 -17.24 -38.85
N LYS A 194 20.21 -16.11 -39.46
CA LYS A 194 21.54 -15.90 -40.05
C LYS A 194 22.55 -15.65 -38.92
N SER A 195 23.51 -16.54 -38.76
CA SER A 195 24.73 -16.31 -37.98
C SER A 195 25.58 -15.22 -38.65
N HIS A 196 25.94 -14.16 -37.92
CA HIS A 196 27.00 -13.23 -38.31
C HIS A 196 28.34 -13.70 -37.72
N ASP A 197 29.37 -13.63 -38.56
CA ASP A 197 30.77 -13.92 -38.24
C ASP A 197 31.30 -13.02 -37.12
N PHE A 198 32.09 -13.60 -36.21
CA PHE A 198 33.07 -12.87 -35.40
C PHE A 198 34.46 -13.21 -35.94
N HIS A 199 35.19 -12.18 -36.37
CA HIS A 199 36.62 -12.23 -36.70
C HIS A 199 37.48 -12.32 -35.44
#